data_AF-A0A7Z6QRA4-F1
#
_entry.id   AF-A0A7Z6QRA4-F1
#
_cell.length_a   1.000
_cell.length_b   1.000
_cell.length_c   1.000
_cell.angle_alpha   90.00
_cell.angle_beta   90.00
_cell.angle_gamma   90.00
#
_symmetry.space_group_name_H-M   'P 1'
#
loop_
_entity.id
_entity.type
_entity.pdbx_description
1 polymer ?
#
loop_
_entity_poly.entity_id
_entity_poly.type
_entity_poly.pdbx_seq_one_letter_code
_entity_poly.pdbx_strand_id
1 'polypeptide(L)' 'MGILDRLFGGRFTMPPPEETNLFDQWLARFGKRFLHLDSGGENYDGFIVDADRLEDVIELAGRAGIHVRLESF' A
#
# COMPACT_ATOMS: atom_id res chain seq x y z
N MET A 1 7.36 -21.28 -11.14
CA MET A 1 6.41 -21.94 -10.23
C MET A 1 7.07 -22.01 -8.86
N GLY A 2 7.04 -20.88 -8.16
CA GLY A 2 7.87 -20.66 -6.97
C GLY A 2 7.16 -21.18 -5.72
N ILE A 3 7.95 -21.51 -4.70
CA ILE A 3 7.47 -21.94 -3.38
C ILE A 3 6.51 -20.89 -2.75
N LEU A 4 6.61 -19.64 -3.21
CA LEU A 4 5.74 -18.53 -2.82
C LEU A 4 4.29 -18.69 -3.33
N ASP A 5 4.06 -19.33 -4.48
CA ASP A 5 2.72 -19.57 -5.05
C ASP A 5 1.84 -20.49 -4.16
N ARG A 6 2.46 -21.36 -3.35
CA ARG A 6 1.76 -22.35 -2.51
C ARG A 6 1.47 -21.85 -1.09
N LEU A 7 2.13 -20.79 -0.65
CA LEU A 7 1.89 -20.17 0.66
C LEU A 7 0.82 -19.08 0.59
N PHE A 8 0.67 -18.43 -0.57
CA PHE A 8 -0.26 -17.33 -0.80
C PHE A 8 -1.24 -17.63 -1.94
N GLY A 9 -1.71 -18.88 -2.01
CA GLY A 9 -2.51 -19.39 -3.13
C GLY A 9 -3.71 -18.52 -3.50
N GLY A 10 -3.66 -17.96 -4.71
CA GLY A 10 -4.80 -17.31 -5.38
C GLY A 10 -4.76 -15.79 -5.30
N ARG A 11 -5.13 -15.12 -6.42
CA ARG A 11 -5.37 -13.67 -6.60
C ARG A 11 -5.14 -12.85 -5.32
N PHE A 12 -4.13 -11.98 -5.33
CA PHE A 12 -3.90 -10.95 -4.30
C PHE A 12 -5.04 -9.92 -4.30
N THR A 13 -6.24 -10.35 -3.89
CA THR A 13 -7.36 -9.46 -3.61
C THR A 13 -7.03 -8.64 -2.38
N MET A 14 -7.53 -7.40 -2.33
CA MET A 14 -7.43 -6.50 -1.18
C MET A 14 -7.57 -7.26 0.16
N PRO A 15 -6.60 -7.15 1.09
CA PRO A 15 -6.69 -7.82 2.39
C PRO A 15 -7.88 -7.28 3.18
N PRO A 16 -8.43 -8.07 4.13
CA PRO A 16 -9.52 -7.61 4.98
C PRO A 16 -9.16 -6.30 5.69
N PRO A 17 -10.10 -5.33 5.80
CA PRO A 17 -9.80 -3.99 6.33
C PRO A 17 -9.24 -4.00 7.76
N GLU A 18 -9.55 -5.02 8.57
CA GLU A 18 -8.97 -5.20 9.91
C GLU A 18 -7.46 -5.48 9.88
N GLU A 19 -6.99 -6.29 8.92
CA GLU A 19 -5.56 -6.60 8.75
C GLU A 19 -4.79 -5.40 8.22
N THR A 20 -5.38 -4.65 7.29
CA THR A 20 -4.78 -3.43 6.73
C THR A 20 -4.69 -2.33 7.77
N ASN A 21 -5.69 -2.20 8.66
CA ASN A 21 -5.65 -1.24 9.76
C ASN A 21 -4.55 -1.57 10.79
N LEU A 22 -4.40 -2.85 11.18
CA LEU A 22 -3.33 -3.25 12.09
C LEU A 22 -1.94 -2.98 11.49
N PHE A 23 -1.79 -3.19 10.19
CA PHE A 23 -0.56 -2.89 9.47
C PHE A 23 -0.25 -1.38 9.44
N ASP A 24 -1.23 -0.54 9.12
CA ASP A 24 -1.06 0.92 9.12
C ASP A 24 -0.76 1.47 10.51
N GLN A 25 -1.42 0.95 11.55
CA GLN A 25 -1.12 1.30 12.94
C GLN A 25 0.30 0.89 13.33
N TRP A 26 0.76 -0.28 12.89
CA TRP A 26 2.13 -0.71 13.12
C TRP A 26 3.14 0.20 12.43
N LEU A 27 2.92 0.58 11.17
CA LEU A 27 3.79 1.52 10.44
C LEU A 27 3.83 2.90 11.08
N ALA A 28 2.68 3.40 11.57
CA ALA A 28 2.60 4.69 12.24
C ALA A 28 3.52 4.78 13.48
N ARG A 29 3.73 3.66 14.18
CA ARG A 29 4.68 3.59 15.33
C ARG A 29 6.14 3.84 14.93
N PHE A 30 6.47 3.65 13.65
CA PHE A 30 7.79 3.90 13.08
C PHE A 30 7.85 5.20 12.27
N GLY A 31 6.81 6.03 12.32
CA GLY A 31 6.72 7.25 11.52
C GLY A 31 6.62 6.96 10.02
N LYS A 32 6.03 5.82 9.64
CA LYS A 32 5.85 5.40 8.24
C LYS A 32 4.36 5.36 7.88
N ARG A 33 4.07 5.40 6.57
CA ARG A 33 2.73 5.25 5.99
C ARG A 33 2.79 4.36 4.76
N PHE A 34 1.76 3.57 4.51
CA PHE A 34 1.58 2.84 3.26
C PHE A 34 0.78 3.70 2.27
N LEU A 35 1.26 3.78 1.03
CA LEU A 35 0.54 4.37 -0.10
C LEU A 35 0.15 3.26 -1.06
N HIS A 36 -1.16 3.09 -1.25
CA HIS A 36 -1.69 2.15 -2.22
C HIS A 36 -1.56 2.73 -3.63
N LEU A 37 -1.05 1.94 -4.56
CA LEU A 37 -0.96 2.23 -5.99
C LEU A 37 -2.28 1.84 -6.66
N ASP A 38 -2.99 2.83 -7.17
CA ASP A 38 -4.18 2.61 -7.97
C ASP A 38 -3.78 2.30 -9.41
N SER A 39 -3.29 1.07 -9.61
CA SER A 39 -2.84 0.56 -10.91
C SER A 39 -3.99 0.10 -11.81
N GLY A 40 -5.24 0.11 -11.31
CA GLY A 40 -6.40 -0.46 -11.98
C GLY A 40 -6.38 -1.99 -12.10
N GLY A 41 -5.38 -2.65 -11.50
CA GLY A 41 -5.27 -4.10 -11.44
C GLY A 41 -6.04 -4.71 -10.27
N GLU A 42 -6.14 -6.04 -10.26
CA GLU A 42 -6.73 -6.78 -9.13
C GLU A 42 -5.76 -6.95 -7.95
N ASN A 43 -4.50 -6.51 -8.11
CA ASN A 43 -3.46 -6.63 -7.09
C ASN A 43 -3.49 -5.45 -6.13
N TYR A 44 -3.29 -5.75 -4.85
CA TYR A 44 -3.06 -4.74 -3.82
C TYR A 44 -1.58 -4.35 -3.77
N ASP A 45 -1.18 -3.42 -4.64
CA ASP A 45 0.19 -2.95 -4.77
C ASP A 45 0.39 -1.60 -4.08
N GLY A 46 1.57 -1.36 -3.52
CA GLY A 46 1.86 -0.08 -2.89
C GLY A 46 3.28 0.00 -2.35
N PHE A 47 3.58 1.10 -1.68
CA PHE A 47 4.91 1.34 -1.13
C PHE A 47 4.84 2.10 0.19
N ILE A 48 5.87 1.91 1.02
CA ILE A 48 5.97 2.55 2.33
C ILE A 48 6.78 3.84 2.20
N VAL A 49 6.29 4.92 2.80
CA VAL A 49 6.95 6.23 2.85
C VAL A 49 7.14 6.68 4.29
N ASP A 50 8.06 7.60 4.49
CA ASP A 50 8.11 8.39 5.72
C ASP A 50 6.86 9.27 5.84
N ALA A 51 6.30 9.36 7.04
CA ALA A 51 5.07 10.11 7.30
C ALA A 51 5.25 11.62 7.09
N ASP A 52 6.45 12.16 7.31
CA ASP A 52 6.78 13.56 7.06
C ASP A 52 6.97 13.88 5.57
N ARG A 53 7.20 12.86 4.73
CA ARG A 53 7.33 12.98 3.26
C ARG A 53 6.05 12.61 2.50
N LEU A 54 4.99 12.27 3.22
CA LEU A 54 3.76 11.75 2.63
C LEU A 54 3.18 12.69 1.56
N GLU A 55 3.04 13.96 1.90
CA GLU A 55 2.44 14.97 1.02
C GLU A 55 3.30 15.19 -0.23
N ASP A 56 4.61 15.36 -0.06
CA ASP A 56 5.56 15.52 -1.17
C ASP A 56 5.51 14.34 -2.16
N VAL A 57 5.39 13.11 -1.63
CA VAL A 57 5.36 11.91 -2.45
C VAL A 57 4.03 11.75 -3.18
N ILE A 58 2.90 12.06 -2.54
CA ILE A 58 1.59 12.09 -3.20
C ILE A 58 1.60 13.13 -4.33
N GLU A 59 2.14 14.32 -4.08
CA GLU A 59 2.24 15.36 -5.09
C GLU A 59 3.12 14.92 -6.26
N LEU A 60 4.29 14.36 -5.98
CA LEU A 60 5.22 13.86 -7.01
C LEU A 60 4.57 12.76 -7.87
N ALA A 61 3.88 11.81 -7.23
CA ALA A 61 3.15 10.76 -7.94
C ALA A 61 2.06 11.35 -8.84
N GLY A 62 1.29 12.32 -8.35
CA GLY A 62 0.28 13.03 -9.15
C GLY A 62 0.88 13.73 -10.37
N ARG A 63 2.02 14.42 -10.21
CA ARG A 63 2.76 15.05 -11.33
C ARG A 63 3.27 14.03 -12.34
N ALA A 64 3.60 12.81 -11.90
CA ALA A 64 4.03 11.72 -12.76
C ALA A 64 2.86 10.96 -13.43
N GLY A 65 1.61 11.32 -13.15
CA GLY A 65 0.43 10.58 -13.63
C GLY A 65 0.23 9.23 -12.94
N ILE A 66 0.85 9.04 -11.78
CA ILE A 66 0.70 7.84 -10.94
C ILE A 66 -0.38 8.13 -9.90
N HIS A 67 -1.45 7.36 -9.93
CA HIS A 67 -2.50 7.46 -8.94
C HIS A 67 -2.12 6.68 -7.69
N VAL A 68 -1.98 7.39 -6.57
CA VAL A 68 -1.74 6.81 -5.25
C VAL A 68 -2.78 7.32 -4.28
N ARG A 69 -3.14 6.51 -3.29
CA ARG A 69 -4.05 6.91 -2.22
C ARG A 69 -3.47 6.49 -0.88
N LEU A 70 -3.57 7.39 0.09
CA LEU A 70 -3.45 7.00 1.49
C LEU A 70 -4.75 6.27 1.83
N GLU A 71 -4.65 4.98 2.10
CA GLU A 71 -5.77 4.31 2.76
C GLU A 71 -5.74 4.69 4.24
N SER A 72 -6.89 5.13 4.73
CA SER A 72 -7.15 5.28 6.16
C SER A 72 -8.31 4.37 6.45
N PHE A 73 -8.02 3.25 7.10
CA PHE A 73 -9.02 2.28 7.55
C PHE A 73 -9.48 2.58 8.98
#